data_AF-A0AAW7DB48-F1
#
_entry.id   AF-A0AAW7DB48-F1
#
_cell.length_a   1.000
_cell.length_b   1.000
_cell.length_c   1.000
_cell.angle_alpha   90.00
_cell.angle_beta   90.00
_cell.angle_gamma   90.00
#
_symmetry.space_group_name_H-M   'P 1'
#
loop_
_entity.id
_entity.type
_entity.pdbx_description
1 polymer ?
#
loop_
_entity_poly.entity_id
_entity_poly.type
_entity_poly.pdbx_seq_one_letter_code
_entity_poly.pdbx_strand_id
1 'polypeptide(L)'
;MSQFNILKFSYLILLVFLLNAGCAFGNNEQNSIENDTITPTFTTADLIGKGNPTMVGKGYKLLPEVAEQFELMKADALKAGFKIHVISSYRNYTYQNGIWERKYRANQAKKIGAKQNIEKIIEYSTIPGTSRHHWGTDLDIIDGTRGIPADPLNEKHFNEGGSMRKFKLWLDENASKYGFYLVYTNEASRKGFKYEPWHFTYKSISEPMLQAYKKLDIKKILQENKLLGSENFTDDFIEKYRTENILDINPVIK
;
A
#
# COMPACT_ATOMS: atom_id res chain seq x y z
N MET A 1 10.78 -9.33 58.32
CA MET A 1 11.52 -10.11 57.30
C MET A 1 10.87 -9.87 55.94
N SER A 2 11.64 -9.34 54.99
CA SER A 2 11.39 -9.20 53.54
C SER A 2 10.14 -8.40 53.11
N GLN A 3 10.16 -7.06 53.10
CA GLN A 3 10.62 -6.12 52.06
C GLN A 3 9.98 -6.23 50.66
N PHE A 4 9.22 -5.16 50.35
CA PHE A 4 8.63 -4.75 49.08
C PHE A 4 9.70 -4.25 48.11
N ASN A 5 9.61 -4.60 46.81
CA ASN A 5 10.35 -3.96 45.73
C ASN A 5 9.39 -3.14 44.85
N ILE A 6 9.52 -1.82 44.91
CA ILE A 6 8.92 -0.86 43.99
C ILE A 6 10.09 -0.28 43.17
N LEU A 7 10.15 -0.58 41.88
CA LEU A 7 11.10 0.05 40.96
C LEU A 7 10.40 1.18 40.21
N LYS A 8 10.68 2.43 40.59
CA LYS A 8 10.42 3.64 39.80
C LYS A 8 11.72 4.04 39.12
N PHE A 9 11.80 3.95 37.79
CA PHE A 9 12.87 4.58 37.03
C PHE A 9 12.50 6.05 36.76
N SER A 10 13.28 6.96 37.34
CA SER A 10 13.29 8.39 37.00
C SER A 10 14.49 8.66 36.10
N TYR A 11 14.26 9.21 34.90
CA TYR A 11 15.33 9.66 34.01
C TYR A 11 15.80 11.05 34.46
N LEU A 12 17.07 11.16 34.84
CA LEU A 12 17.77 12.40 35.18
C LEU A 12 18.44 12.95 33.91
N ILE A 13 18.04 14.14 33.48
CA ILE A 13 18.70 14.93 32.43
C ILE A 13 19.92 15.61 33.06
N LEU A 14 21.13 15.31 32.56
CA LEU A 14 22.35 16.01 32.96
C LEU A 14 22.76 16.99 31.84
N LEU A 15 22.57 18.28 32.09
CA LEU A 15 23.15 19.38 31.33
C LEU A 15 24.60 19.58 31.80
N VAL A 16 25.58 19.57 30.90
CA VAL A 16 26.93 20.05 31.17
C VAL A 16 27.28 21.17 30.20
N PHE A 17 27.35 22.39 30.73
CA PHE A 17 28.02 23.52 30.11
C PHE A 17 29.46 23.56 30.61
N LEU A 18 30.45 23.59 29.71
CA LEU A 18 31.79 24.09 30.01
C LEU A 18 32.27 24.97 28.85
N LEU A 19 32.40 26.26 29.14
CA LEU A 19 33.23 27.22 28.40
C LEU A 19 34.70 26.93 28.72
N ASN A 20 35.55 26.93 27.70
CA ASN A 20 36.90 27.46 27.85
C ASN A 20 37.47 27.91 26.50
N ALA A 21 38.06 29.10 26.54
CA ALA A 21 38.66 29.79 25.42
C ALA A 21 40.16 29.49 25.30
N GLY A 22 40.65 29.48 24.06
CA GLY A 22 42.03 29.86 23.72
C GLY A 22 43.04 28.72 23.52
N CYS A 23 43.31 28.37 22.26
CA CYS A 23 44.61 28.57 21.61
C CYS A 23 44.58 28.08 20.16
N ALA A 24 45.27 28.82 19.28
CA ALA A 24 45.18 28.76 17.83
C ALA A 24 46.14 27.75 17.18
N PHE A 25 45.87 27.51 15.89
CA PHE A 25 46.65 26.86 14.82
C PHE A 25 46.45 25.36 14.58
N GLY A 26 45.86 25.06 13.42
CA GLY A 26 45.90 23.74 12.77
C GLY A 26 44.65 23.43 11.96
N ASN A 27 44.67 23.78 10.67
CA ASN A 27 43.77 23.39 9.57
C ASN A 27 42.64 22.38 9.89
N ASN A 28 41.39 22.88 9.91
CA ASN A 28 40.17 22.08 9.94
C ASN A 28 39.91 21.43 8.56
N GLU A 29 40.19 20.14 8.42
CA GLU A 29 39.36 19.27 7.57
C GLU A 29 38.13 18.89 8.39
N GLN A 30 37.02 19.57 8.12
CA GLN A 30 35.70 19.21 8.61
C GLN A 30 35.28 17.91 7.93
N ASN A 31 35.55 16.77 8.57
CA ASN A 31 34.92 15.50 8.25
C ASN A 31 33.44 15.62 8.67
N SER A 32 32.60 16.07 7.75
CA SER A 32 31.15 15.96 7.87
C SER A 32 30.80 14.48 7.94
N ILE A 33 30.28 14.02 9.07
CA ILE A 33 29.59 12.74 9.18
C ILE A 33 28.32 12.90 8.33
N GLU A 34 28.43 12.57 7.06
CA GLU A 34 27.32 12.40 6.16
C GLU A 34 26.53 11.21 6.70
N ASN A 35 25.38 11.48 7.32
CA ASN A 35 24.39 10.45 7.58
C ASN A 35 23.92 9.95 6.22
N ASP A 36 24.62 8.95 5.70
CA ASP A 36 24.30 8.24 4.49
C ASP A 36 22.95 7.54 4.73
N THR A 37 21.87 8.27 4.50
CA THR A 37 20.52 7.72 4.47
C THR A 37 20.50 6.77 3.30
N ILE A 38 20.80 5.49 3.56
CA ILE A 38 20.67 4.40 2.61
C ILE A 38 19.23 4.46 2.10
N THR A 39 19.03 5.09 0.95
CA THR A 39 17.72 5.12 0.32
C THR A 39 17.45 3.67 -0.09
N PRO A 40 16.37 3.03 0.40
CA PRO A 40 16.08 1.67 0.03
C PRO A 40 15.99 1.58 -1.49
N THR A 41 16.90 0.80 -2.09
CA THR A 41 16.96 0.64 -3.53
C THR A 41 15.99 -0.47 -3.90
N PHE A 42 14.81 -0.11 -4.39
CA PHE A 42 13.82 -1.08 -4.86
C PHE A 42 14.17 -1.56 -6.26
N THR A 43 14.21 -2.88 -6.46
CA THR A 43 14.47 -3.42 -7.80
C THR A 43 13.21 -3.32 -8.68
N THR A 44 13.39 -3.24 -10.00
CA THR A 44 12.27 -3.33 -10.95
C THR A 44 11.46 -4.60 -10.73
N ALA A 45 12.11 -5.72 -10.41
CA ALA A 45 11.44 -6.99 -10.15
C ALA A 45 10.47 -6.89 -8.97
N ASP A 46 10.88 -6.30 -7.86
CA ASP A 46 10.02 -6.10 -6.68
C ASP A 46 8.83 -5.21 -7.02
N LEU A 47 9.10 -4.08 -7.69
CA LEU A 47 8.10 -3.07 -8.05
C LEU A 47 7.01 -3.58 -8.99
N ILE A 48 7.31 -4.58 -9.84
CA ILE A 48 6.35 -5.21 -10.76
C ILE A 48 5.88 -6.60 -10.29
N GLY A 49 6.21 -6.99 -9.05
CA GLY A 49 5.77 -8.25 -8.44
C GLY A 49 6.45 -9.50 -9.00
N LYS A 50 7.54 -9.37 -9.75
CA LYS A 50 8.39 -10.48 -10.20
C LYS A 50 9.55 -10.78 -9.23
N GLY A 51 9.71 -9.96 -8.19
CA GLY A 51 10.65 -10.17 -7.10
C GLY A 51 10.17 -11.23 -6.10
N ASN A 52 11.02 -11.51 -5.11
CA ASN A 52 10.75 -12.47 -4.04
C ASN A 52 11.02 -11.87 -2.65
N PRO A 53 10.35 -10.75 -2.30
CA PRO A 53 10.53 -10.13 -0.99
C PRO A 53 10.08 -11.06 0.14
N THR A 54 10.75 -10.98 1.29
CA THR A 54 10.33 -11.68 2.49
C THR A 54 9.01 -11.11 3.00
N MET A 55 7.99 -11.97 3.09
CA MET A 55 6.67 -11.62 3.55
C MET A 55 6.34 -12.37 4.84
N VAL A 56 5.67 -11.71 5.78
CA VAL A 56 5.24 -12.27 7.06
C VAL A 56 3.74 -12.04 7.28
N GLY A 57 3.18 -12.68 8.31
CA GLY A 57 1.77 -12.58 8.69
C GLY A 57 1.03 -13.91 8.73
N LYS A 58 -0.09 -13.95 9.45
CA LYS A 58 -0.98 -15.12 9.51
C LYS A 58 -2.36 -14.73 8.95
N GLY A 59 -2.71 -15.31 7.80
CA GLY A 59 -3.92 -14.93 7.06
C GLY A 59 -3.76 -13.70 6.15
N TYR A 60 -2.53 -13.17 6.04
CA TYR A 60 -2.12 -12.16 5.09
C TYR A 60 -0.61 -12.30 4.83
N LYS A 61 -0.08 -11.56 3.85
CA LYS A 61 1.34 -11.48 3.52
C LYS A 61 1.73 -10.01 3.33
N LEU A 62 2.60 -9.50 4.20
CA LEU A 62 3.08 -8.13 4.20
C LEU A 62 4.57 -8.07 4.47
N LEU A 63 5.21 -6.96 4.12
CA LEU A 63 6.59 -6.70 4.57
C LEU A 63 6.64 -6.66 6.12
N PRO A 64 7.77 -7.04 6.75
CA PRO A 64 7.86 -7.13 8.20
C PRO A 64 7.39 -5.90 8.98
N GLU A 65 7.88 -4.70 8.62
CA GLU A 65 7.48 -3.44 9.26
C GLU A 65 5.97 -3.15 9.08
N VAL A 66 5.44 -3.43 7.88
CA VAL A 66 4.02 -3.23 7.59
C VAL A 66 3.15 -4.14 8.45
N ALA A 67 3.57 -5.41 8.61
CA ALA A 67 2.85 -6.37 9.43
C ALA A 67 2.81 -5.97 10.91
N GLU A 68 3.92 -5.43 11.44
CA GLU A 68 3.97 -4.91 12.81
C GLU A 68 2.93 -3.81 13.04
N GLN A 69 2.93 -2.78 12.18
CA GLN A 69 1.97 -1.68 12.27
C GLN A 69 0.53 -2.17 12.04
N PHE A 70 0.34 -3.14 11.16
CA PHE A 70 -0.98 -3.71 10.89
C PHE A 70 -1.54 -4.47 12.09
N GLU A 71 -0.72 -5.21 12.84
CA GLU A 71 -1.17 -5.89 14.06
C GLU A 71 -1.55 -4.90 15.17
N LEU A 72 -0.85 -3.76 15.29
CA LEU A 72 -1.25 -2.67 16.19
C LEU A 72 -2.62 -2.10 15.80
N MET A 73 -2.83 -1.81 14.51
CA MET A 73 -4.13 -1.34 14.01
C MET A 73 -5.24 -2.35 14.27
N LYS A 74 -4.99 -3.65 14.04
CA LYS A 74 -5.94 -4.73 14.31
C LYS A 74 -6.30 -4.83 15.79
N ALA A 75 -5.33 -4.68 16.69
CA ALA A 75 -5.58 -4.74 18.13
C ALA A 75 -6.50 -3.61 18.61
N ASP A 76 -6.31 -2.40 18.10
CA ASP A 76 -7.16 -1.26 18.47
C ASP A 76 -8.52 -1.28 17.77
N ALA A 77 -8.59 -1.79 16.53
CA ALA A 77 -9.86 -2.08 15.88
C ALA A 77 -10.70 -3.07 16.70
N LEU A 78 -10.06 -4.11 17.24
CA LEU A 78 -10.73 -5.11 18.08
C LEU A 78 -11.29 -4.50 19.37
N LYS A 79 -10.55 -3.59 20.02
CA LYS A 79 -11.04 -2.84 21.20
C LYS A 79 -12.24 -1.96 20.85
N ALA A 80 -12.29 -1.43 19.63
CA ALA A 80 -13.42 -0.67 19.10
C ALA A 80 -14.59 -1.56 18.63
N GLY A 81 -14.48 -2.89 18.78
CA GLY A 81 -15.53 -3.85 18.43
C GLY A 81 -15.50 -4.32 16.98
N PHE A 82 -14.44 -4.03 16.21
CA PHE A 82 -14.27 -4.47 14.82
C PHE A 82 -13.26 -5.61 14.72
N LYS A 83 -13.58 -6.62 13.91
CA LYS A 83 -12.69 -7.75 13.65
C LYS A 83 -12.21 -7.66 12.22
N ILE A 84 -11.09 -6.96 12.02
CA ILE A 84 -10.49 -6.81 10.69
C ILE A 84 -10.24 -8.19 10.07
N HIS A 85 -10.78 -8.39 8.88
CA HIS A 85 -10.52 -9.54 8.02
C HIS A 85 -9.86 -9.05 6.73
N VAL A 86 -8.74 -9.70 6.35
CA VAL A 86 -7.98 -9.38 5.14
C VAL A 86 -8.51 -10.20 3.99
N ILE A 87 -9.00 -9.55 2.94
CA ILE A 87 -9.44 -10.20 1.70
C ILE A 87 -8.25 -10.41 0.76
N SER A 88 -7.39 -9.42 0.61
CA SER A 88 -6.17 -9.50 -0.18
C SER A 88 -5.02 -8.75 0.48
N SER A 89 -3.79 -9.23 0.24
CA SER A 89 -2.53 -8.62 0.68
C SER A 89 -1.49 -8.81 -0.44
N TYR A 90 -0.23 -9.14 -0.16
CA TYR A 90 0.77 -9.35 -1.21
C TYR A 90 0.31 -10.32 -2.30
N ARG A 91 0.47 -9.88 -3.55
CA ARG A 91 0.24 -10.68 -4.76
C ARG A 91 1.47 -10.56 -5.63
N ASN A 92 2.09 -11.69 -6.00
CA ASN A 92 3.12 -11.66 -7.03
C ASN A 92 2.49 -11.47 -8.42
N TYR A 93 3.35 -11.25 -9.43
CA TYR A 93 2.97 -11.04 -10.82
C TYR A 93 2.10 -12.18 -11.34
N THR A 94 2.50 -13.43 -11.13
CA THR A 94 1.77 -14.62 -11.61
C THR A 94 0.35 -14.68 -11.05
N TYR A 95 0.18 -14.38 -9.77
CA TYR A 95 -1.14 -14.32 -9.14
C TYR A 95 -2.01 -13.23 -9.76
N GLN A 96 -1.44 -12.03 -9.95
CA GLN A 96 -2.16 -10.93 -10.60
C GLN A 96 -2.52 -11.25 -12.06
N ASN A 97 -1.63 -11.93 -12.80
CA ASN A 97 -1.93 -12.40 -14.16
C ASN A 97 -3.09 -13.40 -14.17
N GLY A 98 -3.15 -14.33 -13.21
CA GLY A 98 -4.30 -15.24 -13.08
C GLY A 98 -5.63 -14.51 -12.84
N ILE A 99 -5.63 -13.39 -12.11
CA ILE A 99 -6.82 -12.53 -11.95
C ILE A 99 -7.19 -11.86 -13.27
N TRP A 100 -6.20 -11.28 -13.94
CA TRP A 100 -6.38 -10.62 -15.24
C TRP A 100 -7.01 -11.57 -16.26
N GLU A 101 -6.39 -12.74 -16.47
CA GLU A 101 -6.87 -13.72 -17.45
C GLU A 101 -8.27 -14.22 -17.15
N ARG A 102 -8.57 -14.51 -15.88
CA ARG A 102 -9.91 -14.95 -15.46
C ARG A 102 -10.96 -13.88 -15.76
N LYS A 103 -10.71 -12.62 -15.42
CA LYS A 103 -11.65 -11.52 -15.68
C LYS A 103 -11.81 -11.29 -17.19
N TYR A 104 -10.71 -11.29 -17.94
CA TYR A 104 -10.73 -11.08 -19.38
C TYR A 104 -11.55 -12.16 -20.09
N ARG A 105 -11.30 -13.44 -19.81
CA ARG A 105 -12.06 -14.56 -20.38
C ARG A 105 -13.54 -14.53 -19.98
N ALA A 106 -13.85 -14.20 -18.72
CA ALA A 106 -15.23 -14.11 -18.26
C ALA A 106 -16.02 -13.00 -18.99
N ASN A 107 -15.39 -11.85 -19.25
CA ASN A 107 -16.00 -10.78 -20.03
C ASN A 107 -16.11 -11.14 -21.53
N GLN A 108 -15.11 -11.81 -22.09
CA GLN A 108 -15.19 -12.33 -23.47
C GLN A 108 -16.33 -13.34 -23.64
N ALA A 109 -16.53 -14.24 -22.68
CA ALA A 109 -17.66 -15.18 -22.68
C ALA A 109 -19.02 -14.46 -22.67
N LYS A 110 -19.07 -13.23 -22.16
CA LYS A 110 -20.23 -12.32 -22.20
C LYS A 110 -20.28 -11.46 -23.48
N LYS A 111 -19.45 -11.77 -24.48
CA LYS A 111 -19.33 -11.06 -25.77
C LYS A 111 -18.93 -9.58 -25.64
N ILE A 112 -18.24 -9.21 -24.57
CA ILE A 112 -17.69 -7.86 -24.40
C ILE A 112 -16.46 -7.72 -25.31
N GLY A 113 -16.43 -6.67 -26.13
CA GLY A 113 -15.31 -6.38 -27.04
C GLY A 113 -13.99 -6.11 -26.29
N ALA A 114 -12.85 -6.36 -26.93
CA ALA A 114 -11.54 -6.36 -26.27
C ALA A 114 -11.19 -5.05 -25.52
N LYS A 115 -11.39 -3.90 -26.17
CA LYS A 115 -11.16 -2.57 -25.55
C LYS A 115 -12.07 -2.34 -24.32
N GLN A 116 -13.38 -2.54 -24.49
CA GLN A 116 -14.35 -2.41 -23.41
C GLN A 116 -14.10 -3.41 -22.26
N ASN A 117 -13.57 -4.60 -22.59
CA ASN A 117 -13.20 -5.59 -21.59
C ASN A 117 -12.06 -5.10 -20.72
N ILE A 118 -11.00 -4.55 -21.32
CA ILE A 118 -9.88 -3.93 -20.61
C ILE A 118 -10.38 -2.80 -19.71
N GLU A 119 -11.16 -1.86 -20.26
CA GLU A 119 -11.78 -0.76 -19.52
C GLU A 119 -12.55 -1.26 -18.29
N LYS A 120 -13.38 -2.29 -18.46
CA LYS A 120 -14.16 -2.90 -17.38
C LYS A 120 -13.29 -3.56 -16.32
N ILE A 121 -12.16 -4.15 -16.69
CA ILE A 121 -11.23 -4.76 -15.72
C ILE A 121 -10.55 -3.67 -14.90
N ILE A 122 -10.08 -2.60 -15.55
CA ILE A 122 -9.33 -1.52 -14.90
C ILE A 122 -10.20 -0.56 -14.08
N GLU A 123 -11.52 -0.77 -14.01
CA GLU A 123 -12.36 -0.09 -13.02
C GLU A 123 -11.96 -0.44 -11.57
N TYR A 124 -11.58 -1.70 -11.33
CA TYR A 124 -11.33 -2.28 -9.99
C TYR A 124 -10.18 -3.30 -9.96
N SER A 125 -9.37 -3.40 -11.02
CA SER A 125 -8.27 -4.37 -11.07
C SER A 125 -7.12 -3.90 -11.93
N THR A 126 -5.90 -4.18 -11.50
CA THR A 126 -4.71 -3.68 -12.18
C THR A 126 -4.25 -4.62 -13.29
N ILE A 127 -3.56 -4.06 -14.28
CA ILE A 127 -2.78 -4.84 -15.23
C ILE A 127 -1.61 -5.51 -14.47
N PRO A 128 -1.25 -6.78 -14.73
CA PRO A 128 -0.10 -7.42 -14.11
C PRO A 128 1.18 -6.59 -14.24
N GLY A 129 1.90 -6.40 -13.13
CA GLY A 129 3.07 -5.51 -13.06
C GLY A 129 2.76 -4.07 -12.64
N THR A 130 1.49 -3.72 -12.45
CA THR A 130 1.06 -2.38 -12.00
C THR A 130 0.26 -2.39 -10.70
N SER A 131 0.14 -3.55 -10.05
CA SER A 131 -0.55 -3.66 -8.77
C SER A 131 0.29 -3.14 -7.62
N ARG A 132 -0.27 -2.29 -6.77
CA ARG A 132 0.37 -1.90 -5.50
C ARG A 132 0.48 -3.06 -4.51
N HIS A 133 -0.35 -4.11 -4.65
CA HIS A 133 -0.17 -5.34 -3.86
C HIS A 133 1.15 -6.06 -4.15
N HIS A 134 1.84 -5.75 -5.24
CA HIS A 134 3.21 -6.24 -5.47
C HIS A 134 4.20 -5.74 -4.42
N TRP A 135 3.89 -4.65 -3.74
CA TRP A 135 4.81 -3.99 -2.82
C TRP A 135 4.77 -4.58 -1.40
N GLY A 136 3.74 -5.40 -1.09
CA GLY A 136 3.54 -5.93 0.27
C GLY A 136 3.22 -4.86 1.31
N THR A 137 2.86 -3.67 0.86
CA THR A 137 2.43 -2.53 1.68
C THR A 137 0.92 -2.35 1.69
N ASP A 138 0.21 -3.01 0.76
CA ASP A 138 -1.21 -2.75 0.46
C ASP A 138 -2.10 -3.94 0.82
N LEU A 139 -3.28 -3.63 1.33
CA LEU A 139 -4.27 -4.55 1.86
C LEU A 139 -5.69 -4.16 1.45
N ASP A 140 -6.51 -5.18 1.17
CA ASP A 140 -7.96 -5.02 1.11
C ASP A 140 -8.56 -5.58 2.41
N ILE A 141 -9.14 -4.70 3.24
CA ILE A 141 -9.66 -5.04 4.57
C ILE A 141 -11.16 -4.77 4.71
N ILE A 142 -11.83 -5.65 5.47
CA ILE A 142 -13.25 -5.53 5.81
C ILE A 142 -13.47 -5.78 7.31
N ASP A 143 -14.66 -5.45 7.81
CA ASP A 143 -15.10 -5.92 9.13
C ASP A 143 -15.75 -7.31 9.03
N GLY A 144 -15.17 -8.29 9.71
CA GLY A 144 -15.66 -9.66 9.78
C GLY A 144 -16.50 -9.98 11.03
N THR A 145 -16.86 -8.99 11.85
CA THR A 145 -17.64 -9.22 13.11
C THR A 145 -18.95 -9.97 12.89
N ARG A 146 -19.64 -9.70 11.78
CA ARG A 146 -20.96 -10.26 11.45
C ARG A 146 -20.89 -11.31 10.33
N GLY A 147 -19.70 -11.86 10.08
CA GLY A 147 -19.44 -12.73 8.95
C GLY A 147 -19.01 -11.94 7.70
N ILE A 148 -18.62 -12.69 6.66
CA ILE A 148 -18.06 -12.14 5.42
C ILE A 148 -19.12 -12.30 4.32
N PRO A 149 -19.57 -11.21 3.67
CA PRO A 149 -20.52 -11.30 2.57
C PRO A 149 -19.86 -11.97 1.34
N ALA A 150 -20.67 -12.48 0.41
CA ALA A 150 -20.17 -13.14 -0.79
C ALA A 150 -19.39 -12.19 -1.73
N ASP A 151 -19.72 -10.89 -1.71
CA ASP A 151 -19.05 -9.82 -2.44
C ASP A 151 -18.41 -8.80 -1.47
N PRO A 152 -17.33 -9.18 -0.76
CA PRO A 152 -16.80 -8.39 0.35
C PRO A 152 -16.18 -7.06 -0.06
N LEU A 153 -15.62 -6.98 -1.27
CA LEU A 153 -15.04 -5.77 -1.83
C LEU A 153 -16.08 -5.05 -2.68
N ASN A 154 -17.12 -4.53 -2.00
CA ASN A 154 -18.20 -3.78 -2.61
C ASN A 154 -18.50 -2.53 -1.78
N GLU A 155 -18.48 -1.38 -2.44
CA GLU A 155 -18.63 -0.05 -1.84
C GLU A 155 -19.94 0.11 -1.06
N LYS A 156 -21.01 -0.60 -1.47
CA LYS A 156 -22.30 -0.61 -0.77
C LYS A 156 -22.20 -1.00 0.70
N HIS A 157 -21.23 -1.83 1.08
CA HIS A 157 -21.06 -2.26 2.46
C HIS A 157 -20.51 -1.12 3.33
N PHE A 158 -19.76 -0.19 2.75
CA PHE A 158 -19.09 0.91 3.46
C PHE A 158 -19.87 2.23 3.40
N ASN A 159 -20.81 2.35 2.46
CA ASN A 159 -21.67 3.52 2.28
C ASN A 159 -22.69 3.66 3.42
N GLU A 160 -23.40 4.79 3.45
CA GLU A 160 -24.45 5.05 4.44
C GLU A 160 -25.51 3.92 4.42
N GLY A 161 -25.88 3.42 5.60
CA GLY A 161 -26.74 2.23 5.74
C GLY A 161 -26.06 0.87 5.47
N GLY A 162 -24.80 0.86 5.00
CA GLY A 162 -24.02 -0.34 4.77
C GLY A 162 -23.56 -1.04 6.05
N SER A 163 -23.36 -2.36 5.98
CA SER A 163 -22.98 -3.20 7.13
C SER A 163 -21.62 -2.84 7.76
N MET A 164 -20.72 -2.27 6.97
CA MET A 164 -19.35 -1.88 7.33
C MET A 164 -19.20 -0.37 7.49
N ARG A 165 -20.30 0.41 7.47
CA ARG A 165 -20.27 1.87 7.60
C ARG A 165 -19.52 2.36 8.84
N LYS A 166 -19.80 1.76 10.00
CA LYS A 166 -19.12 2.11 11.26
C LYS A 166 -17.62 1.79 11.23
N PHE A 167 -17.26 0.65 10.62
CA PHE A 167 -15.86 0.28 10.44
C PHE A 167 -15.14 1.25 9.51
N LYS A 168 -15.80 1.71 8.44
CA LYS A 168 -15.24 2.72 7.54
C LYS A 168 -14.90 4.02 8.27
N LEU A 169 -15.84 4.52 9.07
CA LEU A 169 -15.63 5.74 9.87
C LEU A 169 -14.46 5.55 10.85
N TRP A 170 -14.37 4.39 11.48
CA TRP A 170 -13.23 4.07 12.34
C TRP A 170 -11.91 4.06 11.58
N LEU A 171 -11.85 3.47 10.39
CA LEU A 171 -10.64 3.49 9.55
C LEU A 171 -10.24 4.92 9.17
N ASP A 172 -11.19 5.77 8.79
CA ASP A 172 -10.92 7.16 8.40
C ASP A 172 -10.30 7.98 9.54
N GLU A 173 -10.71 7.70 10.77
CA GLU A 173 -10.21 8.39 11.97
C GLU A 173 -8.91 7.80 12.54
N ASN A 174 -8.64 6.50 12.30
CA ASN A 174 -7.61 5.77 13.05
C ASN A 174 -6.50 5.16 12.19
N ALA A 175 -6.72 4.82 10.92
CA ALA A 175 -5.73 4.08 10.13
C ALA A 175 -4.39 4.82 10.00
N SER A 176 -4.42 6.16 9.85
CA SER A 176 -3.23 6.99 9.70
C SER A 176 -2.32 6.99 10.94
N LYS A 177 -2.85 6.69 12.13
CA LYS A 177 -2.07 6.56 13.37
C LYS A 177 -1.06 5.41 13.32
N TYR A 178 -1.32 4.41 12.48
CA TYR A 178 -0.44 3.26 12.21
C TYR A 178 0.20 3.34 10.83
N GLY A 179 0.18 4.52 10.20
CA GLY A 179 0.77 4.75 8.88
C GLY A 179 -0.03 4.21 7.69
N PHE A 180 -1.27 3.74 7.90
CA PHE A 180 -2.13 3.26 6.82
C PHE A 180 -3.03 4.35 6.26
N TYR A 181 -3.12 4.44 4.94
CA TYR A 181 -3.92 5.44 4.24
C TYR A 181 -4.73 4.79 3.12
N LEU A 182 -5.96 5.28 2.95
CA LEU A 182 -6.83 4.90 1.85
C LEU A 182 -6.20 5.34 0.52
N VAL A 183 -6.04 4.41 -0.43
CA VAL A 183 -5.39 4.70 -1.72
C VAL A 183 -6.36 5.30 -2.72
N TYR A 184 -7.53 4.67 -2.89
CA TYR A 184 -8.51 5.07 -3.89
C TYR A 184 -9.71 5.74 -3.23
N THR A 185 -9.64 7.08 -3.08
CA THR A 185 -10.66 7.91 -2.42
C THR A 185 -11.91 8.14 -3.29
N ASN A 186 -13.00 8.64 -2.67
CA ASN A 186 -14.27 8.96 -3.33
C ASN A 186 -14.31 10.42 -3.85
N GLU A 187 -13.17 10.95 -4.28
CA GLU A 187 -13.10 12.32 -4.83
C GLU A 187 -13.62 12.32 -6.26
N ALA A 188 -14.59 13.19 -6.57
CA ALA A 188 -15.22 13.26 -7.89
C ALA A 188 -14.24 13.64 -9.02
N SER A 189 -13.10 14.24 -8.68
CA SER A 189 -12.02 14.56 -9.62
C SER A 189 -11.18 13.36 -10.04
N ARG A 190 -11.27 12.22 -9.31
CA ARG A 190 -10.49 11.03 -9.65
C ARG A 190 -11.03 10.33 -10.89
N LYS A 191 -10.13 9.91 -11.77
CA LYS A 191 -10.45 9.31 -13.07
C LYS A 191 -10.13 7.82 -13.19
N GLY A 192 -9.20 7.35 -12.36
CA GLY A 192 -8.65 6.00 -12.42
C GLY A 192 -9.55 4.91 -11.84
N PHE A 193 -8.93 4.04 -11.03
CA PHE A 193 -9.67 3.06 -10.25
C PHE A 193 -10.77 3.74 -9.45
N LYS A 194 -11.94 3.10 -9.42
CA LYS A 194 -13.12 3.56 -8.69
C LYS A 194 -12.82 3.62 -7.19
N TYR A 195 -13.78 4.16 -6.42
CA TYR A 195 -13.67 4.22 -4.97
C TYR A 195 -13.53 2.82 -4.38
N GLU A 196 -12.45 2.60 -3.61
CA GLU A 196 -12.19 1.32 -2.94
C GLU A 196 -12.02 1.54 -1.43
N PRO A 197 -13.12 1.66 -0.66
CA PRO A 197 -13.09 1.97 0.77
C PRO A 197 -12.36 0.95 1.65
N TRP A 198 -11.97 -0.20 1.08
CA TRP A 198 -11.25 -1.29 1.73
C TRP A 198 -9.75 -1.25 1.50
N HIS A 199 -9.25 -0.46 0.53
CA HIS A 199 -7.88 -0.56 0.03
C HIS A 199 -6.92 0.43 0.70
N PHE A 200 -6.11 -0.07 1.62
CA PHE A 200 -5.18 0.73 2.42
C PHE A 200 -3.73 0.36 2.13
N THR A 201 -2.85 1.36 2.13
CA THR A 201 -1.40 1.21 1.97
C THR A 201 -0.65 1.76 3.18
N TYR A 202 0.46 1.13 3.55
CA TYR A 202 1.39 1.68 4.52
C TYR A 202 2.34 2.68 3.85
N LYS A 203 2.19 3.95 4.21
CA LYS A 203 2.74 5.10 3.48
C LYS A 203 4.27 5.16 3.46
N SER A 204 4.94 4.93 4.60
CA SER A 204 6.38 5.19 4.72
C SER A 204 7.23 4.34 3.77
N ILE A 205 6.74 3.16 3.36
CA ILE A 205 7.40 2.28 2.39
C ILE A 205 6.78 2.45 0.99
N SER A 206 5.46 2.61 0.88
CA SER A 206 4.81 2.66 -0.43
C SER A 206 5.06 3.95 -1.20
N GLU A 207 5.30 5.07 -0.52
CA GLU A 207 5.65 6.34 -1.16
C GLU A 207 7.02 6.29 -1.86
N PRO A 208 8.13 5.88 -1.22
CA PRO A 208 9.41 5.76 -1.92
C PRO A 208 9.38 4.65 -2.99
N MET A 209 8.61 3.56 -2.80
CA MET A 209 8.36 2.58 -3.87
C MET A 209 7.63 3.19 -5.07
N LEU A 210 6.64 4.06 -4.84
CA LEU A 210 5.97 4.80 -5.91
C LEU A 210 6.93 5.74 -6.64
N GLN A 211 7.82 6.44 -5.93
CA GLN A 211 8.84 7.29 -6.59
C GLN A 211 9.80 6.47 -7.46
N ALA A 212 10.18 5.27 -7.01
CA ALA A 212 10.98 4.36 -7.84
C ALA A 212 10.18 3.82 -9.03
N TYR A 213 8.91 3.45 -8.81
CA TYR A 213 7.99 2.95 -9.84
C TYR A 213 7.77 3.97 -10.97
N LYS A 214 7.61 5.26 -10.63
CA LYS A 214 7.43 6.35 -11.61
C LYS A 214 8.57 6.46 -12.63
N LYS A 215 9.77 5.99 -12.28
CA LYS A 215 10.98 6.00 -13.13
C LYS A 215 11.04 4.81 -14.10
N LEU A 216 10.18 3.81 -13.94
CA LEU A 216 10.15 2.64 -14.81
C LEU A 216 9.55 2.97 -16.18
N ASP A 217 10.06 2.30 -17.21
CA ASP A 217 9.44 2.29 -18.54
C ASP A 217 8.24 1.33 -18.54
N ILE A 218 7.10 1.83 -18.06
CA ILE A 218 5.86 1.05 -17.97
C ILE A 218 5.37 0.60 -19.34
N LYS A 219 5.61 1.40 -20.39
CA LYS A 219 5.25 1.03 -21.75
C LYS A 219 5.96 -0.25 -22.17
N LYS A 220 7.28 -0.29 -22.00
CA LYS A 220 8.09 -1.48 -22.29
C LYS A 220 7.60 -2.68 -21.49
N ILE A 221 7.37 -2.51 -20.18
CA ILE A 221 6.93 -3.59 -19.29
C ILE A 221 5.59 -4.17 -19.75
N LEU A 222 4.61 -3.33 -20.07
CA LEU A 222 3.28 -3.79 -20.47
C LEU A 222 3.28 -4.46 -21.85
N GLN A 223 4.11 -3.99 -22.79
CA GLN A 223 4.22 -4.55 -24.13
C GLN A 223 4.97 -5.90 -24.16
N GLU A 224 5.98 -6.09 -23.30
CA GLU A 224 6.75 -7.35 -23.23
C GLU A 224 5.98 -8.52 -22.61
N ASN A 225 5.00 -8.24 -21.77
CA ASN A 225 4.34 -9.24 -20.92
C ASN A 225 3.31 -10.14 -21.64
N LYS A 226 3.03 -9.92 -22.94
CA LYS A 226 2.14 -10.73 -23.81
C LYS A 226 0.82 -11.16 -23.13
N LEU A 227 0.19 -10.24 -22.41
CA LEU A 227 -1.06 -10.50 -21.68
C LEU A 227 -2.24 -10.70 -22.63
N LEU A 228 -3.29 -11.40 -22.20
CA LEU A 228 -4.55 -11.44 -22.95
C LEU A 228 -5.08 -10.01 -23.14
N GLY A 229 -5.37 -9.62 -24.38
CA GLY A 229 -5.83 -8.27 -24.71
C GLY A 229 -4.72 -7.23 -24.89
N SER A 230 -3.44 -7.60 -24.67
CA SER A 230 -2.30 -6.67 -24.75
C SER A 230 -2.09 -6.06 -26.14
N GLU A 231 -2.64 -6.65 -27.19
CA GLU A 231 -2.69 -6.05 -28.54
C GLU A 231 -3.46 -4.71 -28.58
N ASN A 232 -4.26 -4.41 -27.56
CA ASN A 232 -4.98 -3.14 -27.40
C ASN A 232 -4.25 -2.15 -26.49
N PHE A 233 -3.05 -2.48 -25.97
CA PHE A 233 -2.25 -1.57 -25.17
C PHE A 233 -1.48 -0.60 -26.07
N THR A 234 -2.22 0.29 -26.72
CA THR A 234 -1.66 1.38 -27.51
C THR A 234 -0.93 2.38 -26.62
N ASP A 235 -0.04 3.18 -27.21
CA ASP A 235 0.69 4.23 -26.49
C ASP A 235 -0.25 5.17 -25.74
N ASP A 236 -1.31 5.64 -26.39
CA ASP A 236 -2.34 6.51 -25.79
C ASP A 236 -3.04 5.82 -24.61
N PHE A 237 -3.37 4.53 -24.75
CA PHE A 237 -3.98 3.77 -23.67
C PHE A 237 -3.03 3.66 -22.47
N ILE A 238 -1.76 3.32 -22.71
CA ILE A 238 -0.76 3.15 -21.65
C ILE A 238 -0.53 4.46 -20.91
N GLU A 239 -0.42 5.59 -21.61
CA GLU A 239 -0.20 6.89 -20.97
C GLU A 239 -1.43 7.33 -20.16
N LYS A 240 -2.64 7.13 -20.71
CA LYS A 240 -3.89 7.35 -19.97
C LYS A 240 -3.98 6.46 -18.73
N TYR A 241 -3.68 5.17 -18.86
CA TYR A 241 -3.69 4.22 -17.75
C TYR A 241 -2.65 4.58 -16.68
N ARG A 242 -1.47 5.04 -17.08
CA ARG A 242 -0.43 5.49 -16.14
C ARG A 242 -0.90 6.71 -15.37
N THR A 243 -1.38 7.74 -16.06
CA THR A 243 -1.80 9.01 -15.43
C THR A 243 -3.06 8.85 -14.58
N GLU A 244 -4.06 8.14 -15.09
CA GLU A 244 -5.36 8.00 -14.44
C GLU A 244 -5.40 6.82 -13.48
N ASN A 245 -5.00 5.60 -13.84
CA ASN A 245 -5.15 4.45 -12.94
C ASN A 245 -3.99 4.28 -11.95
N ILE A 246 -2.75 4.43 -12.41
CA ILE A 246 -1.57 4.19 -11.56
C ILE A 246 -1.29 5.39 -10.64
N LEU A 247 -1.33 6.61 -11.18
CA LEU A 247 -0.87 7.82 -10.48
C LEU A 247 -1.99 8.65 -9.85
N ASP A 248 -3.25 8.43 -10.22
CA ASP A 248 -4.40 9.13 -9.62
C ASP A 248 -4.91 8.44 -8.35
N ILE A 249 -4.06 8.45 -7.33
CA ILE A 249 -4.32 7.97 -5.97
C ILE A 249 -4.50 9.13 -4.99
N ASN A 250 -4.80 8.83 -3.73
CA ASN A 250 -4.86 9.81 -2.64
C ASN A 250 -3.57 10.70 -2.60
N PRO A 251 -3.68 12.03 -2.71
CA PRO A 251 -2.53 12.94 -2.69
C PRO A 251 -1.64 12.84 -1.44
N VAL A 252 -2.19 12.38 -0.31
CA VAL A 252 -1.45 12.24 0.96
C VAL A 252 -0.32 11.18 0.89
N ILE A 253 -0.36 10.29 -0.10
CA ILE A 253 0.58 9.16 -0.28
C ILE A 253 1.36 9.22 -1.61
N LYS A 254 1.42 10.38 -2.26
CA LYS A 254 2.02 10.56 -3.60
C LYS A 254 3.48 10.97 -3.62
#